data_AF-A0A7K4L686-F1
#
_entry.id   AF-A0A7K4L686-F1
#
_cell.length_a   1.000
_cell.length_b   1.000
_cell.length_c   1.000
_cell.angle_alpha   90.00
_cell.angle_beta   90.00
_cell.angle_gamma   90.00
#
_symmetry.space_group_name_H-M   'P 1'
#
loop_
_entity.id
_entity.type
_entity.pdbx_description
1 polymer ?
#
loop_
_entity_poly.entity_id
_entity_poly.type
_entity_poly.pdbx_seq_one_letter_code
_entity_poly.pdbx_strand_id
1 'polypeptide(L)'
;TIKKIFQEKGIILAGGDQAFKPHLTFMKLSKSPKLRKEVKKIDPSLYEKFKCHYFGDEILHRLDLCSMLKKKQPNGYYYCESSVILGEKQAAEPDDAELLSLSKRLVENAVLKAVQQYLEETQNKNKQADGSPVKTEEAASGSKHENENGSS
;
A
#
# COMPACT_ATOMS: atom_id res chain seq x y z
N THR A 1 -14.84 -9.65 -18.76
CA THR A 1 -14.46 -8.34 -19.35
C THR A 1 -15.65 -7.40 -19.25
N ILE A 2 -15.44 -6.08 -19.29
CA ILE A 2 -16.55 -5.11 -19.37
C ILE A 2 -17.49 -5.45 -20.53
N LYS A 3 -16.93 -5.88 -21.67
CA LYS A 3 -17.71 -6.35 -22.83
C LYS A 3 -18.73 -7.44 -22.47
N LYS A 4 -18.28 -8.49 -21.80
CA LYS A 4 -19.13 -9.63 -21.39
C LYS A 4 -20.26 -9.19 -20.45
N ILE A 5 -19.95 -8.36 -19.44
CA ILE A 5 -20.94 -7.90 -18.45
C ILE A 5 -22.07 -7.11 -19.13
N PHE A 6 -21.72 -6.21 -20.05
CA PHE A 6 -22.72 -5.42 -20.79
C PHE A 6 -23.57 -6.30 -21.72
N GLN A 7 -22.95 -7.27 -22.40
CA GLN A 7 -23.66 -8.23 -23.26
C GLN A 7 -24.64 -9.11 -22.46
N GLU A 8 -24.24 -9.60 -21.29
CA GLU A 8 -25.11 -10.36 -20.38
C GLU A 8 -26.32 -9.54 -19.89
N LYS A 9 -26.18 -8.22 -19.85
CA LYS A 9 -27.28 -7.29 -19.55
C LYS A 9 -28.10 -6.88 -20.78
N GLY A 10 -27.87 -7.51 -21.94
CA GLY A 10 -28.59 -7.23 -23.18
C GLY A 10 -28.14 -5.95 -23.92
N ILE A 11 -27.00 -5.36 -23.54
CA ILE A 11 -26.48 -4.16 -24.19
C ILE A 11 -25.57 -4.56 -25.35
N ILE A 12 -25.97 -4.18 -26.57
CA ILE A 12 -25.17 -4.38 -27.77
C ILE A 12 -24.02 -3.39 -27.78
N LEU A 13 -22.79 -3.90 -27.71
CA LEU A 13 -21.59 -3.08 -27.78
C LEU A 13 -21.14 -2.90 -29.22
N ALA A 14 -20.90 -1.65 -29.60
CA ALA A 14 -20.30 -1.31 -30.88
C ALA A 14 -18.81 -1.69 -30.87
N GLY A 15 -18.40 -2.51 -31.83
CA GLY A 15 -17.03 -3.00 -31.97
C GLY A 15 -17.06 -4.45 -32.44
N GLY A 16 -16.60 -4.69 -33.67
CA GLY A 16 -16.48 -6.05 -34.21
C GLY A 16 -15.44 -6.87 -33.45
N ASP A 17 -15.04 -8.00 -34.03
CA ASP A 17 -14.08 -8.93 -33.40
C ASP A 17 -12.62 -8.45 -33.46
N GLN A 18 -12.39 -7.17 -33.76
CA GLN A 18 -11.05 -6.61 -33.75
C GLN A 18 -10.52 -6.51 -32.31
N ALA A 19 -9.26 -6.90 -32.12
CA ALA A 19 -8.56 -6.74 -30.86
C ALA A 19 -8.55 -5.27 -30.41
N PHE A 20 -8.81 -5.05 -29.11
CA PHE A 20 -8.80 -3.73 -28.50
C PHE A 20 -7.39 -3.13 -28.51
N LYS A 21 -7.24 -1.93 -29.08
CA LYS A 21 -5.99 -1.16 -29.09
C LYS A 21 -6.20 0.14 -28.30
N PRO A 22 -5.80 0.21 -27.02
CA PRO A 22 -5.94 1.43 -26.22
C PRO A 22 -5.10 2.55 -26.85
N HIS A 23 -5.67 3.74 -27.00
CA HIS A 23 -5.00 4.90 -27.59
C HIS A 23 -5.62 6.19 -27.07
N LEU A 24 -4.78 7.21 -26.87
CA LEU A 24 -5.22 8.56 -26.54
C LEU A 24 -5.35 9.38 -27.82
N THR A 25 -6.58 9.72 -28.20
CA THR A 25 -6.83 10.55 -29.40
C THR A 25 -6.64 12.02 -29.07
N PHE A 26 -5.73 12.69 -29.77
CA PHE A 26 -5.63 14.16 -29.75
C PHE A 26 -6.18 14.83 -31.04
N MET A 27 -6.29 14.10 -32.16
CA MET A 27 -6.85 14.62 -33.42
C MET A 27 -7.62 13.56 -34.21
N LYS A 28 -8.71 13.97 -34.88
CA LYS A 28 -9.45 13.13 -35.85
C LYS A 28 -9.92 13.96 -37.05
N LEU A 29 -9.49 13.61 -38.26
CA LEU A 29 -9.95 14.26 -39.51
C LEU A 29 -11.47 14.13 -39.75
N SER A 30 -12.13 13.13 -39.17
CA SER A 30 -13.60 13.00 -39.25
C SER A 30 -14.35 14.17 -38.58
N LYS A 31 -13.71 14.89 -37.66
CA LYS A 31 -14.30 16.05 -37.00
C LYS A 31 -14.28 17.32 -37.87
N SER A 32 -13.53 17.31 -38.98
CA SER A 32 -13.42 18.44 -39.92
C SER A 32 -13.75 18.00 -41.35
N PRO A 33 -15.03 17.83 -41.72
CA PRO A 33 -15.44 17.33 -43.04
C PRO A 33 -14.95 18.18 -44.22
N LYS A 34 -14.85 19.50 -44.04
CA LYS A 34 -14.29 20.42 -45.03
C LYS A 34 -12.82 20.11 -45.31
N LEU A 35 -12.01 20.00 -44.24
CA LEU A 35 -10.58 19.69 -44.33
C LEU A 35 -10.32 18.32 -44.97
N ARG A 36 -11.19 17.32 -44.73
CA ARG A 36 -11.08 15.98 -45.34
C ARG A 36 -11.18 15.99 -46.88
N LYS A 37 -11.77 17.03 -47.48
CA LYS A 37 -11.82 17.15 -48.94
C LYS A 37 -10.42 17.36 -49.52
N GLU A 38 -9.62 18.19 -48.86
CA GLU A 38 -8.27 18.60 -49.28
C GLU A 38 -7.19 17.69 -48.69
N VAL A 39 -7.30 17.34 -47.41
CA VAL A 39 -6.32 16.55 -46.66
C VAL A 39 -6.86 15.16 -46.38
N LYS A 40 -6.29 14.15 -47.05
CA LYS A 40 -6.70 12.74 -46.89
C LYS A 40 -6.06 12.04 -45.69
N LYS A 41 -4.87 12.48 -45.28
CA LYS A 41 -4.10 11.88 -44.18
C LYS A 41 -3.37 12.99 -43.42
N ILE A 42 -3.17 12.79 -42.12
CA ILE A 42 -2.34 13.69 -41.30
C ILE A 42 -0.89 13.37 -41.64
N ASP A 43 -0.15 14.37 -42.10
CA ASP A 43 1.27 14.22 -42.43
C ASP A 43 2.08 13.86 -41.16
N PRO A 44 2.80 12.71 -41.16
CA PRO A 44 3.65 12.31 -40.04
C PRO A 44 4.71 13.33 -39.63
N SER A 45 5.16 14.17 -40.57
CA SER A 45 6.16 15.21 -40.31
C SER A 45 5.73 16.19 -39.21
N LEU A 46 4.41 16.42 -39.08
CA LEU A 46 3.81 17.37 -38.11
C LEU A 46 4.03 16.95 -36.66
N TYR A 47 4.20 15.66 -36.39
CA TYR A 47 4.39 15.11 -35.05
C TYR A 47 5.68 14.30 -34.91
N GLU A 48 6.60 14.39 -35.87
CA GLU A 48 7.87 13.65 -35.88
C GLU A 48 8.63 13.81 -34.56
N LYS A 49 8.73 15.06 -34.08
CA LYS A 49 9.41 15.42 -32.83
C LYS A 49 8.79 14.77 -31.59
N PHE A 50 7.55 14.31 -31.68
CA PHE A 50 6.78 13.78 -30.55
C PHE A 50 6.55 12.25 -30.62
N LYS A 51 7.04 11.57 -31.68
CA LYS A 51 6.80 10.12 -31.86
C LYS A 51 7.29 9.25 -30.71
N CYS A 52 8.43 9.61 -30.13
CA CYS A 52 9.04 8.91 -28.98
C CYS A 52 8.99 9.77 -27.72
N HIS A 53 8.09 10.75 -27.67
CA HIS A 53 7.95 11.60 -26.49
C HIS A 53 7.18 10.86 -25.40
N TYR A 54 7.73 10.88 -24.19
CA TYR A 54 7.04 10.37 -23.01
C TYR A 54 6.08 11.44 -22.49
N PHE A 55 4.77 11.17 -22.59
CA PHE A 55 3.71 12.11 -22.19
C PHE A 55 3.34 12.04 -20.71
N GLY A 56 3.82 11.03 -19.98
CA GLY A 56 3.45 10.76 -18.59
C GLY A 56 2.68 9.45 -18.41
N ASP A 57 2.52 9.08 -17.14
CA ASP A 57 1.72 7.95 -16.69
C ASP A 57 0.38 8.44 -16.14
N GLU A 58 -0.70 7.72 -16.44
CA GLU A 58 -2.03 7.97 -15.87
C GLU A 58 -2.45 6.75 -15.04
N ILE A 59 -2.66 6.96 -13.74
CA ILE A 59 -3.18 5.92 -12.85
C ILE A 59 -4.69 5.84 -13.02
N LEU A 60 -5.21 4.66 -13.34
CA LEU A 60 -6.64 4.46 -13.53
C LEU A 60 -7.40 4.67 -12.21
N HIS A 61 -8.04 5.83 -12.09
CA HIS A 61 -8.80 6.21 -10.89
C HIS A 61 -10.32 6.23 -11.10
N ARG A 62 -10.80 6.46 -12.33
CA ARG A 62 -12.24 6.60 -12.60
C ARG A 62 -12.61 6.02 -13.96
N LEU A 63 -13.77 5.37 -14.01
CA LEU A 63 -14.43 4.98 -15.24
C LEU A 63 -15.74 5.75 -15.39
N ASP A 64 -15.93 6.40 -16.52
CA ASP A 64 -17.12 7.18 -16.84
C ASP A 64 -17.93 6.50 -17.94
N LEU A 65 -19.24 6.38 -17.75
CA LEU A 65 -20.19 6.05 -18.80
C LEU A 65 -20.60 7.33 -19.51
N CYS A 66 -19.97 7.62 -20.64
CA CYS A 66 -20.15 8.87 -21.37
C CYS A 66 -21.13 8.76 -22.54
N SER A 67 -21.91 9.81 -22.75
CA SER A 67 -22.71 9.99 -23.97
C SER A 67 -21.86 10.62 -25.09
N MET A 68 -21.94 10.03 -26.28
CA MET A 68 -21.22 10.50 -27.48
C MET A 68 -21.94 11.63 -28.22
N LEU A 69 -23.24 11.83 -27.98
CA LEU A 69 -24.12 12.74 -28.74
C LEU A 69 -24.69 13.89 -27.90
N LYS A 70 -24.76 13.74 -26.56
CA LYS A 70 -25.20 14.82 -25.68
C LYS A 70 -24.19 15.98 -25.67
N LYS A 71 -24.68 17.17 -25.31
CA LYS A 71 -23.85 18.38 -25.17
C LYS A 71 -22.76 18.13 -24.11
N LYS A 72 -21.53 18.50 -24.45
CA LYS A 72 -20.38 18.47 -23.54
C LYS A 72 -20.62 19.31 -22.29
N GLN A 73 -19.93 18.95 -21.23
CA GLN A 73 -19.88 19.73 -20.00
C GLN A 73 -19.19 21.09 -20.24
N PRO A 74 -19.39 22.10 -19.35
CA PRO A 74 -18.75 23.40 -19.48
C PRO A 74 -17.22 23.35 -19.55
N ASN A 75 -16.60 22.35 -18.93
CA ASN A 75 -15.14 22.11 -18.96
C ASN A 75 -14.65 21.46 -20.28
N GLY A 76 -15.54 21.16 -21.23
CA GLY A 76 -15.21 20.53 -22.50
C GLY A 76 -15.15 18.99 -22.49
N TYR A 77 -15.36 18.36 -21.33
CA TYR A 77 -15.45 16.91 -21.17
C TYR A 77 -16.79 16.37 -21.69
N TYR A 78 -16.84 15.05 -21.92
CA TYR A 78 -18.07 14.39 -22.35
C TYR A 78 -19.16 14.48 -21.27
N TYR A 79 -20.42 14.41 -21.69
CA TYR A 79 -21.53 14.23 -20.75
C TYR A 79 -21.44 12.85 -20.10
N CYS A 80 -21.46 12.78 -18.77
CA CYS A 80 -21.39 11.52 -18.03
C CYS A 80 -22.78 11.13 -17.51
N GLU A 81 -23.24 9.92 -17.81
CA GLU A 81 -24.46 9.34 -17.22
C GLU A 81 -24.18 8.80 -15.83
N SER A 82 -23.01 8.19 -15.64
CA SER A 82 -22.59 7.58 -14.38
C SER A 82 -21.07 7.45 -14.35
N SER A 83 -20.51 7.35 -13.15
CA SER A 83 -19.08 7.22 -12.89
C SER A 83 -18.83 6.20 -11.79
N VAL A 84 -17.75 5.44 -11.92
CA VAL A 84 -17.26 4.50 -10.90
C VAL A 84 -15.83 4.88 -10.57
N ILE A 85 -15.55 5.10 -9.28
CA ILE A 85 -14.20 5.34 -8.77
C ILE A 85 -13.53 4.00 -8.52
N LEU A 86 -12.27 3.91 -8.93
CA LEU A 86 -11.38 2.77 -8.79
C LEU A 86 -10.22 3.17 -7.87
N GLY A 87 -9.80 2.23 -7.02
CA GLY A 87 -8.95 2.52 -5.89
C GLY A 87 -9.78 2.69 -4.61
N GLU A 88 -9.15 2.41 -3.47
CA GLU A 88 -9.80 2.39 -2.18
C GLU A 88 -10.53 3.71 -1.93
N LYS A 89 -11.83 3.62 -1.58
CA LYS A 89 -12.32 4.52 -0.55
C LYS A 89 -11.35 4.29 0.59
N GLN A 90 -10.47 5.26 0.86
CA GLN A 90 -9.81 5.34 2.14
C GLN A 90 -10.88 4.96 3.17
N ALA A 91 -10.66 3.85 3.89
CA ALA A 91 -11.12 3.82 5.27
C ALA A 91 -10.71 5.18 5.80
N ALA A 92 -11.69 6.02 6.15
CA ALA A 92 -11.52 7.45 6.39
C ALA A 92 -10.13 7.70 6.98
N GLU A 93 -9.28 8.48 6.28
CA GLU A 93 -7.98 8.88 6.83
C GLU A 93 -8.27 9.27 8.29
N PRO A 94 -7.66 8.59 9.27
CA PRO A 94 -7.95 8.88 10.66
C PRO A 94 -7.68 10.36 10.85
N ASP A 95 -8.69 11.08 11.35
CA ASP A 95 -8.59 12.50 11.60
C ASP A 95 -7.31 12.78 12.41
N ASP A 96 -6.67 13.92 12.21
CA ASP A 96 -5.40 14.25 12.89
C ASP A 96 -5.53 14.07 14.42
N ALA A 97 -6.73 14.28 14.97
CA ALA A 97 -7.07 14.02 16.37
C ALA A 97 -6.95 12.53 16.77
N GLU A 98 -7.38 11.61 15.92
CA GLU A 98 -7.24 10.17 16.15
C GLU A 98 -5.77 9.75 16.08
N LEU A 99 -5.02 10.29 15.11
CA LEU A 99 -3.59 10.01 14.96
C LEU A 99 -2.79 10.49 16.20
N LEU A 100 -3.10 11.68 16.70
CA LEU A 100 -2.52 12.24 17.93
C LEU A 100 -2.92 11.46 19.17
N SER A 101 -4.16 10.98 19.25
CA SER A 101 -4.64 10.12 20.34
C SER A 101 -3.91 8.78 20.37
N LEU A 102 -3.71 8.17 19.19
CA LEU A 102 -2.96 6.92 19.04
C LEU A 102 -1.49 7.09 19.42
N SER A 103 -0.84 8.15 18.93
CA SER A 103 0.56 8.43 19.25
C SER A 103 0.77 8.67 20.75
N LYS A 104 -0.13 9.43 21.39
CA LYS A 104 -0.13 9.63 22.85
C LYS A 104 -0.25 8.32 23.62
N ARG A 105 -1.20 7.45 23.26
CA ARG A 105 -1.39 6.15 23.93
C ARG A 105 -0.18 5.23 23.80
N LEU A 106 0.47 5.23 22.64
CA LEU A 106 1.68 4.44 22.42
C LEU A 106 2.83 4.92 23.32
N VAL A 107 3.02 6.23 23.44
CA VAL A 107 4.02 6.82 24.33
C VAL A 107 3.71 6.52 25.79
N GLU A 108 2.47 6.74 26.24
CA GLU A 108 2.05 6.45 27.61
C GLU A 108 2.28 4.98 27.98
N ASN A 109 1.91 4.04 27.10
CA ASN A 109 2.14 2.62 27.32
C ASN A 109 3.63 2.26 27.38
N ALA A 110 4.46 2.86 26.52
CA ALA A 110 5.90 2.63 26.54
C ALA A 110 6.53 3.14 27.85
N VAL A 111 6.12 4.32 28.31
CA VAL A 111 6.58 4.91 29.58
C VAL A 111 6.15 4.04 30.75
N LEU A 112 4.88 3.60 30.80
CA LEU A 112 4.40 2.73 31.86
C LEU A 112 5.20 1.42 31.94
N LYS A 113 5.47 0.79 30.79
CA LYS A 113 6.30 -0.42 30.73
C LYS A 113 7.73 -0.17 31.20
N ALA A 114 8.34 0.95 30.81
CA ALA A 114 9.69 1.29 31.24
C ALA A 114 9.79 1.57 32.75
N VAL A 115 8.80 2.28 33.31
CA VAL A 115 8.74 2.54 34.77
C VAL A 115 8.55 1.25 35.54
N GLN A 116 7.65 0.37 35.07
CA GLN A 116 7.42 -0.90 35.73
C GLN A 116 8.67 -1.78 35.70
N GLN A 117 9.34 -1.88 34.54
CA GLN A 117 10.61 -2.60 34.41
C GLN A 117 11.68 -2.04 35.36
N TYR A 118 11.83 -0.72 35.45
CA TYR A 118 12.79 -0.09 36.38
C TYR A 118 12.51 -0.46 37.84
N LEU A 119 11.23 -0.43 38.25
CA LEU A 119 10.85 -0.78 39.62
C LEU A 119 11.13 -2.25 39.94
N GLU A 120 10.84 -3.16 38.99
CA GLU A 120 11.14 -4.60 39.12
C GLU A 120 12.65 -4.85 39.24
N GLU A 121 13.46 -4.21 38.41
CA GLU A 121 14.93 -4.32 38.46
C GLU A 121 15.50 -3.75 39.77
N THR A 122 14.97 -2.62 40.26
CA THR A 122 15.47 -1.98 41.49
C THR A 122 15.09 -2.77 42.75
N GLN A 123 13.89 -3.36 42.79
CA GLN A 123 13.40 -4.18 43.91
C GLN A 123 14.09 -5.55 43.96
N ASN A 124 14.29 -6.21 42.81
CA ASN A 124 14.96 -7.51 42.76
C ASN A 124 16.45 -7.41 43.10
N LYS A 125 17.10 -6.30 42.74
CA LYS A 125 18.51 -6.05 43.09
C LYS A 125 18.72 -5.80 44.59
N ASN A 126 17.74 -5.23 45.29
CA ASN A 126 17.77 -5.07 46.75
C ASN A 126 17.53 -6.37 47.54
N LYS A 127 16.85 -7.37 46.96
CA LYS A 127 16.66 -8.69 47.61
C LYS A 127 17.86 -9.64 47.44
N GLN A 128 18.75 -9.36 46.49
CA GLN A 128 19.93 -10.19 46.22
C GLN A 128 21.19 -9.73 46.99
N ALA A 129 21.10 -8.65 47.77
CA ALA A 129 22.20 -8.12 48.58
C ALA A 129 22.18 -8.53 50.06
N ASP A 130 21.14 -9.23 50.53
CA ASP A 130 21.02 -9.67 51.93
C ASP A 130 20.80 -11.19 52.00
N GLY A 131 21.90 -11.94 51.88
CA GLY A 131 21.88 -13.40 51.86
C GLY A 131 23.27 -14.02 51.88
N SER A 132 24.08 -13.69 52.88
CA SER A 132 25.08 -14.66 53.36
C SER A 132 24.32 -15.77 54.10
N PRO A 133 24.63 -17.06 53.85
CA PRO A 133 25.57 -17.69 54.79
C PRO A 133 26.38 -18.85 54.18
N VAL A 134 27.67 -18.95 54.51
CA VAL A 134 28.26 -20.27 54.81
C VAL A 134 29.26 -20.10 55.97
N LYS A 135 28.77 -20.35 57.19
CA LYS A 135 29.58 -20.93 58.25
C LYS A 135 29.41 -22.44 58.16
N THR A 136 30.49 -23.19 58.15
CA THR A 136 30.47 -24.62 58.45
C THR A 136 31.68 -24.91 59.34
N GLU A 137 31.42 -25.13 60.62
CA GLU A 137 32.33 -25.79 61.54
C GLU A 137 31.50 -26.72 62.43
N GLU A 138 31.90 -28.00 62.46
CA GLU A 138 31.93 -28.97 63.58
C GLU A 138 31.96 -30.38 62.97
N ALA A 139 32.62 -31.43 63.49
CA ALA A 139 33.79 -31.62 64.34
C ALA A 139 34.05 -33.16 64.34
N ALA A 140 35.32 -33.55 64.30
CA ALA A 140 35.97 -34.71 64.92
C ALA A 140 35.59 -36.21 64.68
N SER A 141 36.68 -36.98 64.56
CA SER A 141 36.89 -38.45 64.72
C SER A 141 36.51 -39.34 63.54
N GLY A 142 37.33 -40.29 63.04
CA GLY A 142 38.63 -40.81 63.43
C GLY A 142 38.64 -42.32 63.18
N SER A 143 39.33 -42.81 62.13
CA SER A 143 39.95 -44.16 62.13
C SER A 143 41.01 -44.29 61.03
N LYS A 144 42.12 -44.94 61.41
CA LYS A 144 43.22 -45.40 60.55
C LYS A 144 42.77 -46.60 59.72
N HIS A 145 43.25 -46.75 58.48
CA HIS A 145 44.26 -47.77 58.14
C HIS A 145 44.71 -47.67 56.67
N GLU A 146 45.98 -48.00 56.49
CA GLU A 146 46.76 -48.19 55.26
C GLU A 146 46.13 -49.23 54.30
N ASN A 147 46.27 -49.05 52.98
CA ASN A 147 47.17 -49.91 52.18
C ASN A 147 47.25 -49.54 50.69
N GLU A 148 48.37 -50.01 50.14
CA GLU A 148 49.02 -49.79 48.86
C GLU A 148 48.31 -50.35 47.61
N ASN A 149 48.93 -49.99 46.47
CA ASN A 149 48.92 -50.64 45.14
C ASN A 149 47.68 -50.40 44.26
N GLY A 150 47.80 -50.15 42.96
CA GLY A 150 48.94 -50.19 42.06
C GLY A 150 48.40 -50.12 40.63
N SER A 151 49.19 -49.50 39.75
CA SER A 151 49.21 -49.51 38.28
C SER A 151 48.11 -50.25 37.50
N SER A 152 47.55 -49.54 36.51
CA SER A 152 47.85 -49.78 35.09
C SER A 152 47.59 -48.52 34.29
#